data_AF-A0AAN6E8U4-F1
#
_entry.id   AF-A0AAN6E8U4-F1
#
_cell.length_a   1.000
_cell.length_b   1.000
_cell.length_c   1.000
_cell.angle_alpha   90.00
_cell.angle_beta   90.00
_cell.angle_gamma   90.00
#
_symmetry.space_group_name_H-M   'P 1'
#
loop_
_entity.id
_entity.type
_entity.pdbx_description
1 polymer ?
#
loop_
_entity_poly.entity_id
_entity_poly.type
_entity_poly.pdbx_seq_one_letter_code
_entity_poly.pdbx_strand_id
1 'polypeptide(L)'
;MRLPLVVSAVEAASYTEVQNLSRRRHRHLLHVATHCLFDITTSRHRIPAGLVAICTSTLQATRRKFTNVNAIKGYSLVGGMFFLRFVNAALTTPSQYGLLDSPPTGTVNANLKLVARLMQRLSNNSGKMPDEWPADARKFMKANIEKFHSFLESITSGSEVSVSVDSGALNRRVQSAGTLDVVDIGEQQQNVGKAEQHGTDSNKETDSNKEKESNMSKLNSLGVPSHRVKSDP
;
A
#
# COMPACT_ATOMS: atom_id res chain seq x y z
N MET A 1 -28.77 35.62 17.87
CA MET A 1 -27.58 35.37 18.70
C MET A 1 -26.34 35.41 17.82
N ARG A 2 -25.31 36.18 18.18
CA ARG A 2 -23.99 36.12 17.52
C ARG A 2 -23.23 34.94 18.11
N LEU A 3 -22.78 34.02 17.25
CA LEU A 3 -21.90 32.92 17.65
C LEU A 3 -20.50 33.45 17.98
N PRO A 4 -19.79 32.87 18.97
CA PRO A 4 -18.43 33.27 19.29
C PRO A 4 -17.47 33.02 18.12
N LEU A 5 -16.50 33.93 17.94
CA LEU A 5 -15.53 33.90 16.82
C LEU A 5 -14.53 32.74 16.92
N VAL A 6 -14.30 32.21 18.12
CA VAL A 6 -13.39 31.09 18.37
C VAL A 6 -14.11 30.09 19.27
N VAL A 7 -14.31 28.89 18.76
CA VAL A 7 -14.92 27.75 19.45
C VAL A 7 -14.07 26.52 19.17
N SER A 8 -14.05 25.58 20.12
CA SER A 8 -13.37 24.30 19.89
C SER A 8 -14.10 23.49 18.81
N ALA A 9 -13.43 22.55 18.14
CA ALA A 9 -14.06 21.69 17.14
C ALA A 9 -15.22 20.87 17.71
N VAL A 10 -15.09 20.42 18.96
CA VAL A 10 -16.12 19.64 19.68
C VAL A 10 -17.34 20.51 19.96
N GLU A 11 -17.12 21.74 20.44
CA GLU A 11 -18.19 22.71 20.68
C GLU A 11 -18.89 23.12 19.39
N ALA A 12 -18.13 23.42 18.34
CA ALA A 12 -18.69 23.74 17.02
C ALA A 12 -19.56 22.59 16.47
N ALA A 13 -19.15 21.33 16.69
CA ALA A 13 -19.91 20.16 16.27
C ALA A 13 -21.25 19.98 17.02
N SER A 14 -21.45 20.64 18.16
CA SER A 14 -22.73 20.63 18.88
C SER A 14 -23.80 21.51 18.22
N TYR A 15 -23.38 22.51 17.44
CA TYR A 15 -24.32 23.45 16.81
C TYR A 15 -25.10 22.81 15.67
N THR A 16 -26.43 22.94 15.71
CA THR A 16 -27.34 22.37 14.70
C THR A 16 -27.02 22.84 13.28
N GLU A 17 -26.64 24.10 13.10
CA GLU A 17 -26.24 24.63 11.79
C GLU A 17 -24.99 23.95 11.23
N VAL A 18 -23.98 23.71 12.08
CA VAL A 18 -22.75 23.01 11.70
C VAL A 18 -23.05 21.55 11.37
N GLN A 19 -23.88 20.89 12.17
CA GLN A 19 -24.32 19.51 11.90
C GLN A 19 -25.07 19.39 10.58
N ASN A 20 -25.99 20.32 10.30
CA ASN A 20 -26.76 20.36 9.06
C ASN A 20 -25.86 20.60 7.84
N LEU A 21 -24.92 21.53 7.94
CA LEU A 21 -23.94 21.81 6.88
C LEU A 21 -23.02 20.61 6.63
N SER A 22 -22.51 20.00 7.70
CA SER A 22 -21.69 18.79 7.65
C SER A 22 -22.44 17.64 6.97
N ARG A 23 -23.71 17.40 7.34
CA ARG A 23 -24.57 16.39 6.70
C ARG A 23 -24.79 16.64 5.20
N ARG A 24 -24.97 17.89 4.78
CA ARG A 24 -25.08 18.23 3.34
C ARG A 24 -23.79 17.94 2.60
N ARG A 25 -22.64 18.34 3.15
CA ARG A 25 -21.31 18.09 2.55
C ARG A 25 -21.00 16.60 2.45
N HIS A 26 -21.29 15.82 3.50
CA HIS A 26 -21.13 14.37 3.47
C HIS A 26 -21.99 13.71 2.39
N ARG A 27 -23.27 14.09 2.26
CA ARG A 27 -24.13 13.58 1.20
C ARG A 27 -23.59 13.88 -0.19
N HIS A 28 -23.11 15.10 -0.42
CA HIS A 28 -22.52 15.48 -1.69
C HIS A 28 -21.24 14.68 -1.99
N LEU A 29 -20.34 14.54 -1.01
CA LEU A 29 -19.12 13.73 -1.15
C LEU A 29 -19.45 12.27 -1.51
N LEU A 30 -20.41 11.66 -0.81
CA LEU A 30 -20.80 10.27 -1.07
C LEU A 30 -21.48 10.11 -2.42
N HIS A 31 -22.25 11.10 -2.87
CA HIS A 31 -22.84 11.12 -4.20
C HIS A 31 -21.75 11.10 -5.29
N VAL A 32 -20.77 12.00 -5.20
CA VAL A 32 -19.62 12.04 -6.14
C VAL A 32 -18.81 10.74 -6.06
N ALA A 33 -18.53 10.22 -4.86
CA ALA A 33 -17.82 8.96 -4.70
C ALA A 33 -18.57 7.77 -5.31
N THR A 34 -19.89 7.75 -5.21
CA THR A 34 -20.74 6.70 -5.79
C THR A 34 -20.64 6.70 -7.31
N HIS A 35 -20.75 7.86 -7.95
CA HIS A 35 -20.58 7.99 -9.40
C HIS A 35 -19.17 7.59 -9.85
N CYS A 36 -18.14 8.10 -9.17
CA CYS A 36 -16.76 7.75 -9.47
C CYS A 36 -16.51 6.23 -9.38
N LEU A 37 -17.01 5.58 -8.31
CA LEU A 37 -16.88 4.13 -8.17
C LEU A 37 -17.62 3.38 -9.28
N PHE A 38 -18.84 3.81 -9.60
CA PHE A 38 -19.64 3.20 -10.66
C PHE A 38 -18.92 3.30 -12.01
N ASP A 39 -18.41 4.48 -12.38
CA ASP A 39 -17.71 4.69 -13.65
C ASP A 39 -16.44 3.83 -13.73
N ILE A 40 -15.66 3.74 -12.65
CA ILE A 40 -14.46 2.88 -12.59
C ILE A 40 -14.83 1.41 -12.76
N THR A 41 -15.82 0.93 -12.00
CA THR A 41 -16.17 -0.50 -11.98
C THR A 41 -16.86 -0.98 -13.26
N THR A 42 -17.55 -0.09 -13.97
CA THR A 42 -18.16 -0.39 -15.28
C THR A 42 -17.19 -0.22 -16.45
N SER A 43 -16.09 0.51 -16.26
CA SER A 43 -15.07 0.77 -17.29
C SER A 43 -13.95 -0.27 -17.34
N ARG A 44 -14.21 -1.51 -16.89
CA ARG A 44 -13.22 -2.61 -16.91
C ARG A 44 -12.56 -2.82 -18.28
N HIS A 45 -13.33 -2.68 -19.36
CA HIS A 45 -12.87 -2.84 -20.73
C HIS A 45 -11.89 -1.75 -21.20
N ARG A 46 -11.82 -0.61 -20.50
CA ARG A 46 -10.90 0.50 -20.81
C ARG A 46 -9.53 0.35 -20.15
N ILE A 47 -9.35 -0.65 -19.28
CA ILE A 47 -8.07 -0.90 -18.61
C ILE A 47 -7.08 -1.48 -19.62
N PRO A 48 -5.91 -0.85 -19.83
CA PRO A 48 -4.91 -1.35 -20.77
C PRO A 48 -4.45 -2.78 -20.44
N ALA A 49 -4.23 -3.60 -21.48
CA ALA A 49 -3.83 -5.00 -21.32
C ALA A 49 -2.55 -5.17 -20.50
N GLY A 50 -1.57 -4.27 -20.64
CA GLY A 50 -0.35 -4.30 -19.83
C GLY A 50 -0.61 -4.13 -18.33
N LEU A 51 -1.57 -3.27 -17.96
CA LEU A 51 -1.96 -3.04 -16.58
C LEU A 51 -2.70 -4.26 -16.00
N VAL A 52 -3.59 -4.85 -16.81
CA VAL A 52 -4.23 -6.15 -16.49
C VAL A 52 -3.17 -7.22 -16.23
N ALA A 53 -2.16 -7.33 -17.10
CA ALA A 53 -1.09 -8.31 -16.96
C ALA A 53 -0.27 -8.10 -15.68
N ILE A 54 0.03 -6.86 -15.29
CA ILE A 54 0.73 -6.55 -14.03
C ILE A 54 -0.11 -6.99 -12.82
N CYS A 55 -1.40 -6.67 -12.81
CA CYS A 55 -2.32 -7.09 -11.74
C CYS A 55 -2.40 -8.61 -11.62
N THR A 56 -2.57 -9.31 -12.75
CA THR A 56 -2.63 -10.78 -12.79
C THR A 56 -1.32 -11.40 -12.32
N SER A 57 -0.18 -10.88 -12.80
CA SER A 57 1.16 -11.37 -12.41
C SER A 57 1.41 -11.18 -10.91
N THR A 58 1.00 -10.04 -10.35
CA THR A 58 1.09 -9.76 -8.90
C THR A 58 0.30 -10.77 -8.08
N LEU A 59 -0.94 -11.07 -8.50
CA LEU A 59 -1.79 -12.06 -7.84
C LEU A 59 -1.19 -13.47 -7.93
N GLN A 60 -0.71 -13.87 -9.11
CA GLN A 60 -0.08 -15.18 -9.32
C GLN A 60 1.20 -15.35 -8.49
N ALA A 61 2.08 -14.36 -8.48
CA ALA A 61 3.30 -14.37 -7.69
C ALA A 61 3.00 -14.49 -6.19
N THR A 62 1.97 -13.79 -5.71
CA THR A 62 1.52 -13.88 -4.32
C THR A 62 1.03 -15.29 -3.99
N ARG A 63 0.18 -15.88 -4.84
CA ARG A 63 -0.35 -17.24 -4.65
C ARG A 63 0.76 -18.30 -4.67
N ARG A 64 1.81 -18.11 -5.48
CA ARG A 64 3.00 -19.00 -5.50
C ARG A 64 3.84 -18.86 -4.23
N LYS A 65 4.07 -17.63 -3.77
CA LYS A 65 4.93 -17.37 -2.59
C LYS A 65 4.26 -17.74 -1.27
N PHE A 66 2.94 -17.64 -1.21
CA PHE A 66 2.18 -17.86 0.01
C PHE A 66 1.04 -18.86 -0.25
N THR A 67 1.27 -20.11 0.17
CA THR A 67 0.41 -21.27 -0.11
C THR A 67 -0.98 -21.21 0.54
N ASN A 68 -1.20 -20.32 1.51
CA ASN A 68 -2.48 -20.17 2.24
C ASN A 68 -3.03 -18.73 2.18
N VAL A 69 -2.78 -18.01 1.08
CA VAL A 69 -3.39 -16.68 0.89
C VAL A 69 -4.85 -16.84 0.52
N ASN A 70 -5.73 -16.46 1.46
CA ASN A 70 -7.14 -16.24 1.18
C ASN A 70 -7.28 -15.30 -0.04
N ALA A 71 -8.17 -15.65 -0.97
CA ALA A 71 -8.48 -14.87 -2.17
C ALA A 71 -8.67 -13.37 -1.86
N ILE A 72 -9.34 -13.06 -0.75
CA ILE A 72 -9.54 -11.69 -0.25
C ILE A 72 -8.22 -10.93 -0.09
N LYS A 73 -7.22 -11.53 0.54
CA LYS A 73 -5.89 -10.92 0.74
C LYS A 73 -5.15 -10.75 -0.59
N GLY A 74 -5.31 -11.70 -1.50
CA GLY A 74 -4.78 -11.60 -2.86
C GLY A 74 -5.36 -10.41 -3.62
N TYR A 75 -6.68 -10.24 -3.58
CA TYR A 75 -7.34 -9.11 -4.23
C TYR A 75 -7.04 -7.77 -3.53
N SER A 76 -6.85 -7.73 -2.21
CA SER A 76 -6.35 -6.52 -1.54
C SER A 76 -4.99 -6.06 -2.06
N LEU A 77 -4.08 -6.97 -2.42
CA LEU A 77 -2.81 -6.62 -3.06
C LEU A 77 -3.02 -6.07 -4.47
N VAL A 78 -3.92 -6.66 -5.25
CA VAL A 78 -4.32 -6.12 -6.56
C VAL A 78 -4.92 -4.72 -6.40
N GLY A 79 -5.76 -4.50 -5.40
CA GLY A 79 -6.30 -3.18 -5.04
C GLY A 79 -5.20 -2.18 -4.66
N GLY A 80 -4.18 -2.62 -3.92
CA GLY A 80 -2.99 -1.81 -3.60
C GLY A 80 -2.09 -1.50 -4.81
N MET A 81 -2.17 -2.29 -5.89
CA MET A 81 -1.54 -1.94 -7.16
C MET A 81 -2.42 -1.00 -7.98
N PHE A 82 -3.66 -1.41 -8.23
CA PHE A 82 -4.57 -0.74 -9.15
C PHE A 82 -5.13 0.56 -8.57
N PHE A 83 -5.75 0.52 -7.40
CA PHE A 83 -6.36 1.72 -6.83
C PHE A 83 -5.33 2.67 -6.25
N LEU A 84 -4.41 2.18 -5.40
CA LEU A 84 -3.47 3.08 -4.73
C LEU A 84 -2.52 3.79 -5.70
N ARG A 85 -1.98 3.07 -6.69
CA ARG A 85 -0.92 3.61 -7.57
C ARG A 85 -1.43 4.15 -8.90
N PHE A 86 -2.57 3.70 -9.40
CA PHE A 86 -3.11 4.16 -10.67
C PHE A 86 -4.30 5.10 -10.47
N VAL A 87 -5.43 4.59 -9.94
CA VAL A 87 -6.66 5.40 -9.82
C VAL A 87 -6.52 6.55 -8.83
N ASN A 88 -6.04 6.29 -7.61
CA ASN A 88 -5.93 7.30 -6.56
C ASN A 88 -4.84 8.34 -6.87
N ALA A 89 -3.79 7.94 -7.58
CA ALA A 89 -2.80 8.88 -8.07
C ALA A 89 -3.43 9.86 -9.07
N ALA A 90 -4.19 9.35 -10.05
CA ALA A 90 -4.92 10.19 -11.00
C ALA A 90 -6.00 11.08 -10.34
N LEU A 91 -6.70 10.58 -9.31
CA LEU A 91 -7.67 11.39 -8.56
C LEU A 91 -7.01 12.51 -7.75
N THR A 92 -5.82 12.29 -7.20
CA THR A 92 -5.15 13.25 -6.32
C THR A 92 -4.29 14.26 -7.07
N THR A 93 -3.82 13.93 -8.27
CA THR A 93 -3.06 14.85 -9.15
C THR A 93 -3.57 14.82 -10.60
N PRO A 94 -4.85 15.15 -10.86
CA PRO A 94 -5.48 14.95 -12.17
C PRO A 94 -4.78 15.63 -13.34
N SER A 95 -4.17 16.80 -13.15
CA SER A 95 -3.44 17.50 -14.22
C SER A 95 -2.16 16.81 -14.64
N GLN A 96 -1.47 16.12 -13.72
CA GLN A 96 -0.28 15.34 -14.07
C GLN A 96 -0.63 14.09 -14.90
N TYR A 97 -1.87 13.64 -14.79
CA TYR A 97 -2.42 12.52 -15.56
C TYR A 97 -3.18 12.97 -16.82
N GLY A 98 -3.11 14.27 -17.17
CA GLY A 98 -3.79 14.82 -18.35
C GLY A 98 -5.31 14.82 -18.27
N LEU A 99 -5.90 14.72 -17.07
CA LEU A 99 -7.35 14.74 -16.87
C LEU A 99 -7.92 16.16 -16.80
N LEU A 100 -7.09 17.15 -16.46
CA LEU A 100 -7.45 18.56 -16.33
C LEU A 100 -6.30 19.44 -16.83
N ASP A 101 -6.62 20.55 -17.50
CA ASP A 101 -5.61 21.49 -18.02
C ASP A 101 -4.82 22.19 -16.91
N SER A 102 -5.40 22.36 -15.72
CA SER A 102 -4.77 23.03 -14.58
C SER A 102 -5.08 22.33 -13.24
N PRO A 103 -4.17 22.39 -12.25
CA PRO A 103 -4.38 21.75 -10.96
C PRO A 103 -5.63 22.25 -10.23
N PRO A 104 -6.48 21.36 -9.69
CA PRO A 104 -7.64 21.78 -8.93
C PRO A 104 -7.18 22.48 -7.64
N THR A 105 -7.89 23.53 -7.25
CA THR A 105 -7.60 24.32 -6.05
C THR A 105 -8.75 24.26 -5.03
N GLY A 106 -8.45 24.63 -3.78
CA GLY A 106 -9.44 24.75 -2.70
C GLY A 106 -10.28 23.49 -2.47
N THR A 107 -11.60 23.67 -2.43
CA THR A 107 -12.57 22.62 -2.09
C THR A 107 -12.58 21.47 -3.09
N VAL A 108 -12.33 21.72 -4.38
CA VAL A 108 -12.34 20.66 -5.40
C VAL A 108 -11.22 19.66 -5.14
N ASN A 109 -10.00 20.16 -4.90
CA ASN A 109 -8.84 19.32 -4.57
C ASN A 109 -9.07 18.52 -3.28
N ALA A 110 -9.60 19.18 -2.24
CA ALA A 110 -9.94 18.52 -0.99
C ALA A 110 -10.97 17.39 -1.19
N ASN A 111 -12.01 17.63 -2.00
CA ASN A 111 -13.04 16.63 -2.28
C ASN A 111 -12.49 15.43 -3.06
N LEU A 112 -11.65 15.65 -4.08
CA LEU A 112 -11.02 14.57 -4.84
C LEU A 112 -10.13 13.69 -3.94
N LYS A 113 -9.37 14.30 -3.03
CA LYS A 113 -8.58 13.58 -2.01
C LYS A 113 -9.46 12.74 -1.07
N LEU A 114 -10.62 13.26 -0.68
CA LEU A 114 -11.57 12.51 0.14
C LEU A 114 -12.18 11.32 -0.62
N VAL A 115 -12.50 11.49 -1.91
CA VAL A 115 -12.95 10.39 -2.78
C VAL A 115 -11.86 9.32 -2.90
N ALA A 116 -10.62 9.71 -3.19
CA ALA A 116 -9.49 8.78 -3.26
C ALA A 116 -9.30 8.00 -1.93
N ARG A 117 -9.48 8.68 -0.78
CA ARG A 117 -9.43 8.02 0.53
C ARG A 117 -10.54 6.99 0.72
N LEU A 118 -11.76 7.27 0.23
CA LEU A 118 -12.86 6.29 0.26
C LEU A 118 -12.54 5.07 -0.61
N MET A 119 -12.04 5.28 -1.84
CA MET A 119 -11.62 4.19 -2.74
C MET A 119 -10.50 3.35 -2.14
N GLN A 120 -9.51 3.99 -1.51
CA GLN A 120 -8.41 3.30 -0.84
C GLN A 120 -8.90 2.42 0.31
N ARG A 121 -9.91 2.88 1.05
CA ARG A 121 -10.49 2.07 2.12
C ARG A 121 -11.23 0.86 1.58
N LEU A 122 -11.91 0.99 0.43
CA LEU A 122 -12.59 -0.13 -0.23
C LEU A 122 -11.54 -1.16 -0.66
N SER A 123 -10.45 -0.72 -1.28
CA SER A 123 -9.39 -1.62 -1.76
C SER A 123 -8.66 -2.37 -0.66
N ASN A 124 -8.51 -1.75 0.51
CA ASN A 124 -7.85 -2.38 1.65
C ASN A 124 -8.72 -3.43 2.34
N ASN A 125 -9.98 -3.59 1.92
CA ASN A 125 -10.97 -4.49 2.53
C ASN A 125 -10.98 -4.40 4.07
N SER A 126 -10.83 -3.19 4.61
CA SER A 126 -10.83 -2.98 6.05
C SER A 126 -12.28 -3.07 6.55
N GLY A 127 -12.79 -4.29 6.73
CA GLY A 127 -14.13 -4.52 7.30
C GLY A 127 -14.29 -3.91 8.69
N LYS A 128 -13.19 -3.58 9.37
CA LYS A 128 -13.15 -2.76 10.58
C LYS A 128 -13.12 -1.29 10.21
N MET A 129 -14.27 -0.64 10.30
CA MET A 129 -14.39 0.79 10.12
C MET A 129 -14.38 1.45 11.50
N PRO A 130 -13.54 2.47 11.75
CA PRO A 130 -13.55 3.18 13.03
C PRO A 130 -14.96 3.72 13.30
N ASP A 131 -15.46 3.56 14.53
CA ASP A 131 -16.78 4.05 14.91
C ASP A 131 -16.89 5.58 14.83
N GLU A 132 -15.75 6.26 14.85
CA GLU A 132 -15.59 7.70 14.60
C GLU A 132 -16.03 8.14 13.19
N TRP A 133 -16.20 7.20 12.25
CA TRP A 133 -16.63 7.53 10.89
C TRP A 133 -18.14 7.82 10.81
N PRO A 134 -18.55 8.83 10.03
CA PRO A 134 -19.95 9.13 9.81
C PRO A 134 -20.74 7.89 9.36
N ALA A 135 -21.93 7.69 9.94
CA ALA A 135 -22.76 6.52 9.67
C ALA A 135 -23.05 6.33 8.16
N ASP A 136 -23.27 7.42 7.42
CA ASP A 136 -23.50 7.38 5.98
C ASP A 136 -22.29 6.86 5.20
N ALA A 137 -21.08 7.22 5.62
CA ALA A 137 -19.86 6.72 5.00
C ALA A 137 -19.69 5.22 5.30
N ARG A 138 -19.97 4.79 6.54
CA ARG A 138 -19.96 3.34 6.88
C ARG A 138 -20.96 2.55 6.05
N LYS A 139 -22.17 3.08 5.86
CA LYS A 139 -23.20 2.48 4.99
C LYS A 139 -22.74 2.38 3.54
N PHE A 140 -22.16 3.46 2.99
CA PHE A 140 -21.57 3.46 1.65
C PHE A 140 -20.52 2.36 1.48
N MET A 141 -19.59 2.21 2.43
CA MET A 141 -18.54 1.19 2.35
C MET A 141 -19.10 -0.22 2.38
N LYS A 142 -19.99 -0.51 3.34
CA LYS A 142 -20.62 -1.83 3.47
C LYS A 142 -21.40 -2.22 2.21
N ALA A 143 -22.08 -1.27 1.58
CA ALA A 143 -22.87 -1.51 0.38
C ALA A 143 -22.03 -1.77 -0.89
N ASN A 144 -20.74 -1.42 -0.89
CA ASN A 144 -19.89 -1.45 -2.08
C ASN A 144 -18.72 -2.43 -1.99
N ILE A 145 -18.42 -3.00 -0.81
CA ILE A 145 -17.24 -3.84 -0.60
C ILE A 145 -17.24 -5.08 -1.50
N GLU A 146 -18.38 -5.75 -1.64
CA GLU A 146 -18.52 -6.94 -2.48
C GLU A 146 -18.38 -6.59 -3.96
N LYS A 147 -19.08 -5.53 -4.44
CA LYS A 147 -18.98 -5.05 -5.83
C LYS A 147 -17.54 -4.67 -6.19
N PHE A 148 -16.86 -3.99 -5.29
CA PHE A 148 -15.46 -3.60 -5.45
C PHE A 148 -14.55 -4.83 -5.57
N HIS A 149 -14.78 -5.83 -4.71
CA HIS A 149 -14.03 -7.08 -4.74
C HIS A 149 -14.26 -7.85 -6.05
N SER A 150 -15.51 -8.00 -6.49
CA SER A 150 -15.84 -8.62 -7.78
C SER A 150 -15.21 -7.89 -8.96
N PHE A 151 -15.11 -6.56 -8.90
CA PHE A 151 -14.37 -5.79 -9.90
C PHE A 151 -12.88 -6.14 -9.92
N LEU A 152 -12.20 -6.18 -8.76
CA LEU A 152 -10.79 -6.57 -8.68
C LEU A 152 -10.55 -8.00 -9.20
N GLU A 153 -11.47 -8.91 -8.89
CA GLU A 153 -11.46 -10.27 -9.43
C GLU A 153 -11.59 -10.25 -10.96
N SER A 154 -12.54 -9.49 -11.51
CA SER A 154 -12.73 -9.33 -12.96
C SER A 154 -11.51 -8.74 -13.69
N ILE A 155 -10.64 -7.99 -12.99
CA ILE A 155 -9.36 -7.55 -13.56
C ILE A 155 -8.49 -8.76 -13.88
N THR A 156 -8.44 -9.74 -12.98
CA THR A 156 -7.50 -10.87 -13.05
C THR A 156 -8.06 -12.16 -13.66
N SER A 157 -9.37 -12.36 -13.71
CA SER A 157 -9.99 -13.65 -14.07
C SER A 157 -10.07 -13.97 -15.57
N GLY A 158 -9.66 -13.07 -16.47
CA GLY A 158 -9.76 -13.27 -17.93
C GLY A 158 -8.43 -13.27 -18.68
N SER A 159 -7.30 -13.22 -17.96
CA SER A 159 -5.97 -13.20 -18.57
C SER A 159 -5.30 -14.54 -18.31
N GLU A 160 -5.42 -15.48 -19.24
CA GLU A 160 -4.32 -16.43 -19.40
C GLU A 160 -3.11 -15.58 -19.78
N VAL A 161 -2.15 -15.47 -18.87
CA VAL A 161 -0.90 -14.75 -19.10
C VAL A 161 -0.08 -15.61 -20.07
N SER A 162 -0.45 -15.60 -21.35
CA SER A 162 0.49 -15.84 -22.45
C SER A 162 1.19 -14.52 -22.76
N VAL A 163 1.73 -13.87 -21.73
CA VAL A 163 2.77 -12.87 -21.98
C VAL A 163 4.01 -13.69 -22.30
N SER A 164 4.13 -14.10 -23.56
CA SER A 164 5.44 -14.22 -24.17
C SER A 164 6.05 -12.82 -24.09
N VAL A 165 6.74 -12.57 -22.98
CA VAL A 165 7.75 -11.51 -22.96
C VAL A 165 8.76 -11.99 -23.98
N ASP A 166 8.55 -11.67 -25.26
CA ASP A 166 9.63 -11.71 -26.22
C ASP A 166 10.60 -10.63 -25.75
N SER A 167 11.57 -11.05 -24.93
CA SER A 167 12.67 -10.21 -24.49
C SER A 167 13.30 -9.50 -25.69
N GLY A 168 13.26 -10.09 -26.89
CA GLY A 168 13.69 -9.49 -28.15
C GLY A 168 12.83 -8.32 -28.63
N ALA A 169 11.50 -8.36 -28.47
CA ALA A 169 10.61 -7.27 -28.86
C ALA A 169 10.68 -6.07 -27.89
N LEU A 170 10.87 -6.33 -26.59
CA LEU A 170 11.14 -5.27 -25.62
C LEU A 170 12.50 -4.63 -25.89
N ASN A 171 13.53 -5.43 -26.17
CA ASN A 171 14.87 -4.92 -26.49
C ASN A 171 14.86 -4.09 -27.80
N ARG A 172 14.08 -4.51 -28.81
CA ARG A 172 13.86 -3.72 -30.05
C ARG A 172 13.12 -2.40 -29.80
N ARG A 173 12.12 -2.38 -28.92
CA ARG A 173 11.38 -1.16 -28.56
C ARG A 173 12.20 -0.19 -27.71
N VAL A 174 13.04 -0.71 -26.82
CA VAL A 174 14.03 0.08 -26.06
C VAL A 174 15.09 0.69 -26.98
N GLN A 175 15.44 0.01 -28.08
CA GLN A 175 16.35 0.56 -29.10
C GLN A 175 15.68 1.56 -30.05
N SER A 176 14.36 1.46 -30.28
CA SER A 176 13.63 2.38 -31.17
C SER A 176 13.07 3.62 -30.46
N ALA A 177 12.81 3.53 -29.15
CA ALA A 177 12.55 4.70 -28.32
C ALA A 177 13.92 5.34 -28.05
N GLY A 178 14.24 6.41 -28.78
CA GLY A 178 15.55 7.05 -28.75
C GLY A 178 16.17 7.09 -27.36
N THR A 179 17.43 6.69 -27.30
CA THR A 179 18.34 6.74 -26.15
C THR A 179 17.98 7.91 -25.23
N LEU A 180 17.25 7.61 -24.15
CA LEU A 180 17.36 8.44 -22.95
C LEU A 180 18.80 8.24 -22.51
N ASP A 181 19.60 9.30 -22.57
CA ASP A 181 21.00 9.29 -22.19
C ASP A 181 21.17 8.62 -20.83
N VAL A 182 21.65 7.37 -20.85
CA VAL A 182 22.24 6.69 -19.70
C VAL A 182 23.64 7.26 -19.51
N VAL A 183 23.69 8.57 -19.27
CA VAL A 183 24.84 9.30 -18.75
C VAL A 183 24.32 9.79 -17.40
N ASP A 184 24.31 8.96 -16.36
CA ASP A 184 25.47 8.79 -15.50
C ASP A 184 25.23 7.59 -14.55
N ILE A 185 25.62 6.39 -15.03
CA ILE A 185 25.86 5.23 -14.15
C ILE A 185 27.38 4.94 -14.16
N GLY A 186 28.18 6.01 -14.32
CA GLY A 186 29.64 5.97 -14.34
C GLY A 186 30.25 6.17 -12.95
N GLU A 187 29.58 6.89 -12.04
CA GLU A 187 30.14 7.21 -10.71
C GLU A 187 29.70 6.29 -9.56
N GLN A 188 29.01 5.17 -9.81
CA GLN A 188 28.64 4.21 -8.75
C GLN A 188 29.28 2.81 -8.91
N GLN A 189 30.03 2.54 -9.98
CA GLN A 189 30.74 1.26 -10.12
C GLN A 189 32.00 1.11 -9.27
N GLN A 190 32.44 2.16 -8.56
CA GLN A 190 33.53 2.02 -7.58
C GLN A 190 33.10 1.42 -6.23
N ASN A 191 31.80 1.13 -6.02
CA ASN A 191 31.31 0.57 -4.76
C ASN A 191 30.65 -0.83 -4.87
N VAL A 192 30.50 -1.39 -6.07
CA VAL A 192 30.03 -2.78 -6.25
C VAL A 192 31.20 -3.79 -6.17
N GLY A 193 32.41 -3.38 -6.54
CA GLY A 193 33.64 -4.19 -6.39
C GLY A 193 34.14 -4.35 -4.95
N LYS A 194 33.55 -3.64 -3.96
CA LYS A 194 33.87 -3.81 -2.54
C LYS A 194 32.96 -4.81 -1.81
N ALA A 195 31.89 -5.29 -2.44
CA ALA A 195 30.98 -6.27 -1.84
C ALA A 195 31.39 -7.73 -2.09
N GLU A 196 32.29 -8.00 -3.06
CA GLU A 196 32.72 -9.36 -3.39
C GLU A 196 34.07 -9.77 -2.76
N GLN A 197 34.75 -8.87 -2.03
CA GLN A 197 35.94 -9.18 -1.22
C GLN A 197 35.69 -9.25 0.29
N HIS A 198 34.44 -9.22 0.73
CA HIS A 198 34.06 -9.43 2.14
C HIS A 198 33.32 -10.76 2.39
N GLY A 199 33.32 -11.67 1.41
CA GLY A 199 32.72 -13.00 1.50
C GLY A 199 33.67 -14.15 1.86
N THR A 200 34.97 -13.87 2.09
CA THR A 200 35.99 -14.91 2.31
C THR A 200 36.78 -14.80 3.62
N ASP A 201 36.38 -13.93 4.56
CA ASP A 201 36.98 -13.88 5.92
C ASP A 201 36.00 -14.13 7.07
N SER A 202 34.75 -14.52 6.79
CA SER A 202 33.77 -14.85 7.85
C SER A 202 33.83 -16.30 8.36
N ASN A 203 34.86 -17.07 8.01
CA ASN A 203 35.00 -18.47 8.46
C ASN A 203 36.16 -18.69 9.47
N LYS A 204 36.63 -17.63 10.15
CA LYS A 204 37.66 -17.75 11.21
C LYS A 204 37.23 -17.28 12.60
N GLU A 205 35.99 -16.82 12.77
CA GLU A 205 35.51 -16.28 14.06
C GLU A 205 34.44 -17.16 14.75
N THR A 206 34.19 -18.37 14.22
CA THR A 206 33.28 -19.37 14.81
C THR A 206 34.01 -20.54 15.52
N ASP A 207 35.34 -20.64 15.41
CA ASP A 207 36.12 -21.68 16.12
C ASP A 207 36.65 -21.26 17.50
N SER A 208 36.72 -19.96 17.80
CA SER A 208 37.22 -19.46 19.11
C SER A 208 36.14 -19.36 20.20
N ASN A 209 34.86 -19.52 19.85
CA ASN A 209 33.75 -19.55 20.83
C ASN A 209 33.27 -20.96 21.21
N LYS A 210 33.63 -22.01 20.45
CA LYS A 210 33.37 -23.41 20.87
C LYS A 210 34.37 -23.92 21.91
N GLU A 211 35.57 -23.34 21.97
CA GLU A 211 36.60 -23.74 22.92
C GLU A 211 36.46 -23.09 24.32
N LYS A 212 35.70 -21.97 24.42
CA LYS A 212 35.38 -21.33 25.70
C LYS A 212 34.19 -21.96 26.43
N GLU A 213 33.19 -22.48 25.72
CA GLU A 213 32.06 -23.21 26.34
C GLU A 213 32.43 -24.63 26.79
N SER A 214 33.38 -25.29 26.11
CA SER A 214 33.88 -26.62 26.53
C SER A 214 34.76 -26.59 27.79
N ASN A 215 35.34 -25.42 28.14
CA ASN A 215 36.17 -25.27 29.33
C ASN A 215 35.40 -24.74 30.55
N MET A 216 34.26 -24.08 30.35
CA MET A 216 33.39 -23.64 31.46
C MET A 216 32.52 -24.79 32.01
N SER A 217 32.28 -25.83 31.22
CA SER A 217 31.54 -27.03 31.63
C SER A 217 32.40 -28.07 32.38
N LYS A 218 33.74 -27.94 32.38
CA LYS A 218 34.67 -28.79 33.14
C LYS A 218 35.02 -28.28 34.55
N LEU A 219 34.60 -27.05 34.90
CA LEU A 219 34.87 -26.45 36.21
C LEU A 219 33.70 -26.60 37.22
N ASN A 220 32.52 -27.06 36.77
CA ASN A 220 31.34 -27.28 37.63
C ASN A 220 31.18 -28.75 38.11
N SER A 221 32.14 -29.64 37.87
CA SER A 221 32.08 -31.06 38.28
C SER A 221 33.02 -31.46 39.41
N LEU A 222 33.64 -30.50 40.11
CA LEU A 222 34.37 -30.75 41.36
C LEU A 222 33.73 -29.88 42.45
N GLY A 223 33.03 -30.55 43.37
CA GLY A 223 32.12 -29.91 44.32
C GLY A 223 32.78 -29.16 45.48
N VAL A 224 31.91 -28.89 46.48
CA VAL A 224 32.09 -28.31 47.83
C VAL A 224 32.08 -26.75 47.97
N PRO A 225 31.60 -26.18 49.11
CA PRO A 225 30.41 -25.29 49.13
C PRO A 225 30.55 -24.00 50.00
N SER A 226 29.43 -23.30 50.20
CA SER A 226 29.16 -22.31 51.29
C SER A 226 29.78 -20.92 51.09
N HIS A 227 29.19 -19.77 51.47
CA HIS A 227 28.36 -19.46 52.61
C HIS A 227 27.45 -18.23 52.36
N ARG A 228 26.29 -18.25 53.02
CA ARG A 228 25.29 -17.18 53.21
C ARG A 228 25.80 -16.08 54.17
N VAL A 229 25.53 -14.80 53.87
CA VAL A 229 25.38 -13.67 54.84
C VAL A 229 24.38 -12.68 54.18
N LYS A 230 23.10 -12.58 54.61
CA LYS A 230 22.49 -11.63 55.59
C LYS A 230 22.99 -10.18 55.43
N SER A 231 22.27 -9.08 55.57
CA SER A 231 20.87 -8.67 55.78
C SER A 231 20.92 -7.11 55.78
N ASP A 232 19.87 -6.45 55.28
CA ASP A 232 19.21 -5.19 55.73
C ASP A 232 19.88 -4.31 56.82
N PRO A 233 19.65 -2.97 56.80
CA PRO A 233 18.32 -2.34 56.76
C PRO A 233 18.05 -1.28 55.69
#